data_AF-A0A9P1EBB0-F1
#
_entry.id   AF-A0A9P1EBB0-F1
#
_cell.length_a   1.000
_cell.length_b   1.000
_cell.length_c   1.000
_cell.angle_alpha   90.00
_cell.angle_beta   90.00
_cell.angle_gamma   90.00
#
_symmetry.space_group_name_H-M   'P 1'
#
loop_
_entity.id
_entity.type
_entity.pdbx_description
1 polymer ?
#
loop_
_entity_poly.entity_id
_entity_poly.type
_entity_poly.pdbx_seq_one_letter_code
_entity_poly.pdbx_strand_id
1 'polypeptide(L)'
;MEVRDGLLEAGIDPYNGFSLEHVLGTKTGGSTFDPTGRRHISADFLSYANPSNIRVAVHAIAERILLRKRKAAGIFSGTGTAGITTPWLGAKAKSCSPPELWVPLRSFY
;
A
#
# COMPACT_ATOMS: atom_id res chain seq x y z
N MET A 1 9.50 -28.04 -36.34
CA MET A 1 9.78 -26.60 -36.47
C MET A 1 9.48 -25.99 -35.12
N GLU A 2 10.47 -25.37 -34.49
CA GLU A 2 10.23 -24.69 -33.21
C GLU A 2 9.46 -23.38 -33.45
N VAL A 3 8.77 -22.89 -32.41
CA VAL A 3 8.05 -21.61 -32.48
C VAL A 3 9.00 -20.45 -32.84
N ARG A 4 10.27 -20.58 -32.45
CA ARG A 4 11.34 -19.61 -32.74
C ARG A 4 11.61 -19.51 -34.23
N ASP A 5 11.78 -20.66 -34.90
CA ASP A 5 12.08 -20.72 -36.34
C ASP A 5 10.93 -20.14 -37.17
N GLY A 6 9.68 -20.38 -36.75
CA GLY A 6 8.51 -19.78 -37.40
C GLY A 6 8.41 -18.26 -37.24
N LEU A 7 8.85 -17.72 -36.10
CA LEU A 7 8.90 -16.27 -35.90
C LEU A 7 9.98 -15.61 -36.76
N LEU A 8 11.12 -16.28 -36.93
CA LEU A 8 12.21 -15.81 -37.80
C LEU A 8 11.78 -15.86 -39.27
N GLU A 9 11.11 -16.93 -39.71
CA GLU A 9 10.57 -17.02 -41.09
C GLU A 9 9.48 -15.97 -41.35
N ALA A 10 8.72 -15.57 -40.33
CA ALA A 10 7.74 -14.48 -40.42
C ALA A 10 8.38 -13.07 -40.51
N GLY A 11 9.71 -12.96 -40.49
CA GLY A 11 10.45 -11.70 -40.63
C GLY A 11 10.64 -10.90 -39.33
N ILE A 12 10.48 -11.54 -38.16
CA ILE A 12 10.70 -10.91 -36.85
C ILE A 12 12.18 -11.08 -36.47
N ASP A 13 13.04 -10.32 -37.13
CA ASP A 13 14.48 -10.29 -36.91
C ASP A 13 14.90 -9.05 -36.09
N PRO A 14 16.05 -9.08 -35.37
CA PRO A 14 17.01 -10.18 -35.22
C PRO A 14 16.66 -11.17 -34.09
N TYR A 15 17.29 -12.35 -34.09
CA TYR A 15 17.26 -13.27 -32.95
C TYR A 15 18.20 -12.80 -31.83
N ASN A 16 17.64 -12.41 -30.69
CA ASN A 16 18.37 -11.87 -29.53
C ASN A 16 18.79 -12.95 -28.51
N GLY A 17 18.62 -14.23 -28.81
CA GLY A 17 18.95 -15.31 -27.87
C GLY A 17 18.04 -15.34 -26.63
N PHE A 18 18.61 -15.66 -25.47
CA PHE A 18 17.93 -15.59 -24.18
C PHE A 18 18.12 -14.22 -23.55
N SER A 19 17.02 -13.48 -23.36
CA SER A 19 17.05 -12.17 -22.72
C SER A 19 15.78 -11.89 -21.93
N LEU A 20 15.95 -11.38 -20.71
CA LEU A 20 14.86 -10.93 -19.84
C LEU A 20 14.41 -9.51 -20.20
N GLU A 21 15.29 -8.73 -20.84
CA GLU A 21 15.02 -7.34 -21.23
C GLU A 21 14.03 -7.26 -22.39
N HIS A 22 13.23 -6.20 -22.39
CA HIS A 22 12.29 -5.95 -23.48
C HIS A 22 13.01 -5.26 -24.65
N VAL A 23 13.34 -6.04 -25.67
CA VAL A 23 14.03 -5.61 -26.90
C VAL A 23 13.26 -6.08 -28.14
N LEU A 24 13.36 -5.32 -29.22
CA LEU A 24 12.74 -5.65 -30.51
C LEU A 24 13.41 -6.88 -31.15
N GLY A 25 12.62 -7.68 -31.87
CA GLY A 25 13.07 -8.93 -32.51
C GLY A 25 12.58 -10.18 -31.78
N THR A 26 13.11 -11.33 -32.17
CA THR A 26 12.72 -12.62 -31.59
C THR A 26 13.63 -12.96 -30.41
N LYS A 27 13.06 -13.31 -29.26
CA LYS A 27 13.83 -13.70 -28.06
C LYS A 27 13.19 -14.85 -27.30
N THR A 28 14.01 -15.54 -26.53
CA THR A 28 13.55 -16.47 -25.50
C THR A 28 13.54 -15.75 -24.16
N GLY A 29 12.35 -15.60 -23.57
CA GLY A 29 12.17 -15.01 -22.24
C GLY A 29 12.40 -16.01 -21.11
N GLY A 30 12.49 -15.48 -19.89
CA GLY A 30 12.40 -16.28 -18.68
C GLY A 30 10.98 -16.76 -18.43
N SER A 31 10.87 -17.84 -17.64
CA SER A 31 9.61 -18.39 -17.18
C SER A 31 9.62 -18.45 -15.66
N THR A 32 8.46 -18.30 -15.02
CA THR A 32 8.32 -18.56 -13.58
C THR A 32 8.14 -20.04 -13.27
N PHE A 33 8.20 -20.90 -14.28
CA PHE A 33 8.21 -22.34 -14.12
C PHE A 33 9.65 -22.84 -14.03
N ASP A 34 9.91 -23.64 -13.01
CA ASP A 34 11.16 -24.36 -12.84
C ASP A 34 11.35 -25.46 -13.90
N PRO A 35 12.58 -25.95 -14.08
CA PRO A 35 12.86 -27.14 -14.88
C PRO A 35 12.11 -28.40 -14.41
N THR A 36 11.74 -28.45 -13.13
CA THR A 36 10.94 -29.53 -12.54
C THR A 36 9.43 -29.39 -12.80
N GLY A 37 9.01 -28.30 -13.47
CA GLY A 37 7.61 -27.98 -13.76
C GLY A 37 6.87 -27.28 -12.61
N ARG A 38 7.55 -26.94 -11.51
CA ARG A 38 6.94 -26.19 -10.40
C ARG A 38 6.78 -24.71 -10.78
N ARG A 39 5.61 -24.14 -10.53
CA ARG A 39 5.37 -22.70 -10.69
C ARG A 39 5.80 -21.93 -9.45
N HIS A 40 6.61 -20.91 -9.64
CA HIS A 40 6.92 -19.90 -8.63
C HIS A 40 6.00 -18.70 -8.72
N ILE A 41 5.55 -18.22 -7.56
CA ILE A 41 4.62 -17.09 -7.44
C ILE A 41 5.12 -16.08 -6.40
N SER A 42 4.57 -14.87 -6.41
CA SER A 42 4.95 -13.81 -5.46
C SER A 42 4.80 -14.22 -3.99
N ALA A 43 3.92 -15.19 -3.67
CA ALA A 43 3.78 -15.72 -2.32
C ALA A 43 5.04 -16.45 -1.82
N ASP A 44 5.89 -16.96 -2.72
CA ASP A 44 7.15 -17.60 -2.34
C ASP A 44 8.11 -16.60 -1.66
N PHE A 45 7.99 -15.29 -1.95
CA PHE A 45 8.78 -14.26 -1.26
C PHE A 45 8.44 -14.12 0.23
N LEU A 46 7.26 -14.58 0.66
CA LEU A 46 6.91 -14.58 2.09
C LEU A 46 7.77 -15.58 2.88
N SER A 47 8.31 -16.61 2.23
CA SER A 47 9.22 -17.57 2.87
C SER A 47 10.60 -16.97 3.17
N TYR A 48 11.02 -15.97 2.39
CA TYR A 48 12.29 -15.26 2.59
C TYR A 48 12.19 -14.09 3.56
N ALA A 49 10.97 -13.72 3.95
CA ALA A 49 10.73 -12.55 4.77
C ALA A 49 10.81 -12.88 6.28
N ASN A 50 11.11 -11.88 7.13
CA ASN A 50 11.18 -12.13 8.58
C ASN A 50 9.77 -12.40 9.15
N PRO A 51 9.49 -13.62 9.66
CA PRO A 51 8.15 -14.00 10.11
C PRO A 51 7.68 -13.23 11.36
N SER A 52 8.59 -12.64 12.15
CA SER A 52 8.19 -11.85 13.33
C SER A 52 7.50 -10.54 12.97
N ASN A 53 7.76 -10.01 11.77
CA ASN A 53 7.37 -8.66 11.37
C ASN A 53 6.24 -8.63 10.33
N ILE A 54 5.84 -9.78 9.79
CA ILE A 54 4.85 -9.88 8.71
C ILE A 54 3.70 -10.76 9.15
N ARG A 55 2.48 -10.28 8.90
CA ARG A 55 1.24 -11.02 9.17
C ARG A 55 0.42 -11.04 7.89
N VAL A 56 -0.09 -12.22 7.54
CA VAL A 56 -0.90 -12.43 6.34
C VAL A 56 -2.29 -12.86 6.78
N ALA A 57 -3.30 -12.10 6.35
CA ALA A 57 -4.70 -12.45 6.57
C ALA A 57 -5.29 -13.00 5.26
N VAL A 58 -5.68 -14.27 5.25
CA VAL A 58 -6.33 -14.91 4.10
C VAL A 58 -7.85 -14.68 4.20
N HIS A 59 -8.54 -14.56 3.07
CA HIS A 59 -9.98 -14.28 3.00
C HIS A 59 -10.43 -12.95 3.62
N ALA A 60 -9.52 -11.99 3.77
CA ALA A 60 -9.86 -10.64 4.20
C ALA A 60 -10.26 -9.76 3.01
N ILE A 61 -11.42 -9.09 3.09
CA ILE A 61 -11.88 -8.11 2.11
C ILE A 61 -11.77 -6.72 2.75
N ALA A 62 -11.09 -5.79 2.07
CA ALA A 62 -10.94 -4.41 2.56
C ALA A 62 -12.11 -3.54 2.08
N GLU A 63 -13.02 -3.17 2.99
CA GLU A 63 -14.22 -2.38 2.64
C GLU A 63 -13.96 -0.87 2.56
N ARG A 64 -13.12 -0.33 3.45
CA ARG A 64 -12.87 1.11 3.54
C ARG A 64 -11.48 1.43 4.07
N ILE A 65 -10.91 2.51 3.55
CA ILE A 65 -9.66 3.08 4.05
C ILE A 65 -10.00 4.25 4.98
N LEU A 66 -9.58 4.16 6.25
CA LEU A 66 -9.82 5.21 7.23
C LEU A 66 -8.71 6.26 7.15
N LEU A 67 -9.07 7.49 6.79
CA LEU A 67 -8.13 8.62 6.74
C LEU A 67 -8.29 9.51 7.97
N ARG A 68 -7.19 9.80 8.67
CA ARG A 68 -7.19 10.77 9.77
C ARG A 68 -7.03 12.18 9.21
N LYS A 69 -7.99 13.07 9.48
CA LYS A 69 -7.82 14.50 9.20
C LYS A 69 -6.71 15.07 10.09
N ARG A 70 -5.68 15.65 9.48
CA ARG A 70 -4.70 16.46 10.22
C ARG A 70 -5.42 17.74 10.66
N LYS A 71 -5.41 18.03 11.96
CA LYS A 71 -5.73 19.40 12.40
C LYS A 71 -4.65 20.29 11.80
N ALA A 72 -5.04 21.30 11.02
CA ALA A 72 -4.13 22.38 10.70
C ALA A 72 -3.64 22.92 12.03
N ALA A 73 -2.35 22.73 12.35
CA ALA A 73 -1.73 23.50 13.40
C ALA A 73 -1.76 24.94 12.88
N GLY A 74 -2.82 25.67 13.25
CA GLY A 74 -2.85 27.10 13.03
C GLY A 74 -1.65 27.66 13.76
N ILE A 75 -0.61 28.01 12.99
CA ILE A 75 0.47 28.84 13.51
C ILE A 75 -0.20 30.19 13.74
N PHE A 76 -0.73 30.40 14.94
CA PHE A 76 -1.02 31.74 15.41
C PHE A 76 0.36 32.38 15.63
N SER A 77 0.87 33.07 14.60
CA SER A 77 2.00 33.99 14.76
C SER A 77 1.49 35.22 15.50
N GLY A 78 1.07 35.03 16.75
CA GLY A 78 0.91 36.10 17.70
C GLY A 78 2.30 36.47 18.18
N THR A 79 2.93 37.46 17.54
CA THR A 79 4.00 38.21 18.20
C THR A 79 3.36 38.97 19.37
N GLY A 80 3.22 38.28 20.49
CA GLY A 80 2.78 38.87 21.74
C GLY A 80 3.86 39.79 22.28
N THR A 81 3.79 41.08 21.93
CA THR A 81 4.13 42.12 22.90
C THR A 81 2.96 42.18 23.87
N ALA A 82 3.23 41.80 25.13
CA ALA A 82 2.28 41.82 26.22
C ALA A 82 1.62 43.19 26.36
N GLY A 83 0.35 43.28 26.00
CA GLY A 83 -0.54 44.41 26.29
C GLY A 83 -1.79 43.86 26.97
N ILE A 84 -1.80 43.93 28.29
CA ILE A 84 -2.93 43.56 29.14
C ILE A 84 -4.02 44.62 28.95
N THR A 85 -5.01 44.35 28.11
CA THR A 85 -6.35 44.96 28.22
C THR A 85 -7.40 43.89 27.89
N THR A 86 -7.96 43.28 28.93
CA THR A 86 -9.29 42.66 28.81
C THR A 86 -10.31 43.75 28.51
N PRO A 87 -11.34 43.44 27.70
CA PRO A 87 -12.67 43.73 28.20
C PRO A 87 -13.56 42.50 28.22
N TRP A 88 -14.34 42.54 29.27
CA TRP A 88 -15.37 41.65 29.76
C TRP A 88 -16.52 41.33 28.78
N LEU A 89 -17.04 40.11 28.96
CA LEU A 89 -18.46 39.73 28.98
C LEU A 89 -19.22 39.64 27.65
N GLY A 90 -19.48 38.40 27.19
CA GLY A 90 -20.62 38.16 26.29
C GLY A 90 -20.57 36.99 25.31
N ALA A 91 -19.99 35.83 25.63
CA ALA A 91 -20.21 34.62 24.82
C ALA A 91 -20.41 33.40 25.72
N LYS A 92 -21.68 33.11 26.00
CA LYS A 92 -22.13 31.94 26.75
C LYS A 92 -22.08 30.72 25.82
N ALA A 93 -20.93 30.06 25.70
CA ALA A 93 -20.88 28.70 25.17
C ALA A 93 -21.33 27.74 26.28
N LYS A 94 -22.54 27.20 26.12
CA LYS A 94 -23.14 26.23 27.04
C LYS A 94 -22.22 25.03 27.21
N SER A 95 -22.01 24.67 28.46
CA SER A 95 -21.40 23.44 28.95
C SER A 95 -21.97 22.20 28.26
N CYS A 96 -21.12 21.27 27.87
CA CYS A 96 -21.48 19.85 27.76
C CYS A 96 -20.23 18.99 27.99
N SER A 97 -20.11 18.47 29.20
CA SER A 97 -19.46 17.18 29.48
C SER A 97 -20.39 16.44 30.45
N PRO A 98 -20.41 15.11 30.49
CA PRO A 98 -20.44 14.11 29.43
C PRO A 98 -21.71 13.22 29.58
N PRO A 99 -21.88 12.15 28.79
CA PRO A 99 -22.10 10.89 29.52
C PRO A 99 -21.06 9.85 29.15
N GLU A 100 -20.36 9.35 30.17
CA GLU A 100 -19.82 8.01 30.16
C GLU A 100 -20.94 7.03 29.83
N LEU A 101 -20.83 6.34 28.69
CA LEU A 101 -21.54 5.09 28.48
C LEU A 101 -20.49 4.04 28.13
N TRP A 102 -20.13 3.29 29.17
CA TRP A 102 -19.62 1.95 29.08
C TRP A 102 -20.55 1.10 28.20
N VAL A 103 -20.03 0.52 27.13
CA VAL A 103 -20.36 -0.86 26.76
C VAL A 103 -19.06 -1.57 26.38
N PRO A 104 -18.66 -2.64 27.07
CA PRO A 104 -17.52 -3.44 26.68
C PRO A 104 -17.91 -4.30 25.48
N LEU A 105 -17.25 -4.11 24.33
CA LEU A 105 -17.25 -5.11 23.26
C LEU A 105 -16.38 -6.31 23.71
N ARG A 106 -16.95 -7.11 24.60
CA ARG A 106 -16.64 -8.54 24.69
C ARG A 106 -17.21 -9.20 23.44
N SER A 107 -16.48 -10.20 22.95
CA SER A 107 -16.88 -11.19 21.94
C SER A 107 -16.69 -10.76 20.48
N PHE A 108 -15.44 -10.80 20.02
CA PHE A 108 -15.13 -11.39 18.71
C PHE A 108 -14.68 -12.83 18.98
N TYR A 109 -15.67 -13.72 19.03
CA TYR A 109 -15.53 -15.08 18.50
C TYR A 109 -16.02 -15.00 17.05
#